data_AF-A0A3G8LVV8-F1
#
_entry.id   AF-A0A3G8LVV8-F1
#
_cell.length_a   1.000
_cell.length_b   1.000
_cell.length_c   1.000
_cell.angle_alpha   90.00
_cell.angle_beta   90.00
_cell.angle_gamma   90.00
#
_symmetry.space_group_name_H-M   'P 1'
#
loop_
_entity.id
_entity.type
_entity.pdbx_description
1 polymer ?
#
loop_
_entity_poly.entity_id
_entity_poly.type
_entity_poly.pdbx_seq_one_letter_code
_entity_poly.pdbx_strand_id
1 'polypeptide(L)'
;MENSRHGSPEGLIEVAGNPAIDQLELSQPYLGLVFTALEHLNYSELSSSFDMTTNGDAVINLSVKGNSRGIERPVHLNYTHQENLMQLYKSTQIGVQLQNKIEAKVQ
;
A
#
# COMPACT_ATOMS: atom_id res chain seq x y z
N MET A 1 35.73 18.03 -3.60
CA MET A 1 34.58 17.38 -4.26
C MET A 1 34.66 15.92 -3.85
N GLU A 2 34.00 15.54 -2.77
CA GLU A 2 34.01 14.17 -2.25
C GLU A 2 32.64 13.55 -2.52
N ASN A 3 32.63 12.54 -3.37
CA ASN A 3 31.43 11.85 -3.81
C ASN A 3 31.10 10.75 -2.79
N SER A 4 30.30 11.09 -1.78
CA SER A 4 29.78 10.12 -0.82
C SER A 4 28.69 9.28 -1.48
N ARG A 5 29.08 8.15 -2.07
CA ARG A 5 28.17 7.04 -2.37
C ARG A 5 27.68 6.45 -1.04
N HIS A 6 26.56 6.93 -0.53
CA HIS A 6 25.78 6.20 0.47
C HIS A 6 25.25 4.94 -0.22
N GLY A 7 25.70 3.77 0.20
CA GLY A 7 25.03 2.53 -0.16
C GLY A 7 23.61 2.58 0.38
N SER A 8 22.63 2.54 -0.52
CA SER A 8 21.24 2.32 -0.13
C SER A 8 21.17 1.02 0.67
N PRO A 9 20.50 0.95 1.82
CA PRO A 9 20.28 -0.33 2.48
C PRO A 9 19.39 -1.17 1.56
N GLU A 10 19.94 -2.25 1.01
CA GLU A 10 19.12 -3.28 0.36
C GLU A 10 18.13 -3.79 1.41
N GLY A 11 16.84 -3.56 1.18
CA GLY A 11 15.78 -3.97 2.09
C GLY A 11 14.83 -4.95 1.40
N LEU A 12 14.18 -5.79 2.22
CA LEU A 12 13.17 -6.72 1.76
C LEU A 12 11.78 -6.10 1.95
N ILE A 13 11.02 -6.04 0.86
CA ILE A 13 9.56 -5.89 0.92
C ILE A 13 8.98 -7.30 0.81
N GLU A 14 8.17 -7.67 1.80
CA GLU A 14 7.42 -8.92 1.81
C GLU A 14 5.94 -8.58 2.02
N VAL A 15 5.13 -8.88 1.00
CA VAL A 15 3.67 -8.69 1.02
C VAL A 15 3.03 -10.07 0.95
N ALA A 16 2.88 -10.72 2.10
CA ALA A 16 2.28 -12.05 2.22
C ALA A 16 1.22 -12.07 3.33
N GLY A 17 0.14 -12.85 3.12
CA GLY A 17 -0.84 -13.17 4.16
C GLY A 17 -1.74 -12.01 4.61
N ASN A 18 -2.02 -11.03 3.75
CA ASN A 18 -2.93 -9.93 4.07
C ASN A 18 -4.31 -10.13 3.39
N PRO A 19 -5.39 -10.43 4.15
CA PRO A 19 -6.73 -10.66 3.58
C PRO A 19 -7.28 -9.49 2.77
N ALA A 20 -6.81 -8.26 3.03
CA ALA A 20 -7.18 -7.09 2.23
C ALA A 20 -6.56 -7.13 0.83
N ILE A 21 -5.34 -7.67 0.71
CA ILE A 21 -4.67 -7.86 -0.59
C ILE A 21 -5.38 -8.93 -1.41
N ASP A 22 -5.79 -10.03 -0.76
CA ASP A 22 -6.57 -11.09 -1.42
C ASP A 22 -7.89 -10.54 -2.01
N GLN A 23 -8.59 -9.68 -1.26
CA GLN A 23 -9.80 -9.01 -1.75
C GLN A 23 -9.52 -7.99 -2.85
N LEU A 24 -8.41 -7.26 -2.77
CA LEU A 24 -8.00 -6.32 -3.80
C LEU A 24 -7.64 -7.04 -5.10
N GLU A 25 -6.98 -8.20 -5.03
CA GLU A 25 -6.70 -9.04 -6.20
C GLU A 25 -7.97 -9.59 -6.85
N LEU A 26 -8.94 -10.03 -6.05
CA LEU A 26 -10.25 -10.48 -6.54
C LEU A 26 -11.04 -9.35 -7.22
N SER A 27 -10.99 -8.15 -6.67
CA SER A 27 -11.71 -7.00 -7.21
C SER A 27 -11.00 -6.35 -8.40
N GLN A 28 -9.66 -6.40 -8.44
CA GLN A 28 -8.81 -5.77 -9.44
C GLN A 28 -7.71 -6.74 -9.89
N PRO A 29 -7.99 -7.67 -10.83
CA PRO A 29 -7.06 -8.73 -11.22
C PRO A 29 -5.70 -8.24 -11.76
N TYR A 30 -5.64 -7.02 -12.31
CA TYR A 30 -4.38 -6.44 -12.80
C TYR A 30 -3.39 -6.12 -11.66
N LEU A 31 -3.86 -5.97 -10.42
CA LEU A 31 -3.01 -5.77 -9.25
C LEU A 31 -2.35 -7.08 -8.80
N GLY A 32 -2.83 -8.25 -9.22
CA GLY A 32 -2.21 -9.54 -8.88
C GLY A 32 -0.74 -9.61 -9.29
N LEU A 33 -0.42 -9.20 -10.53
CA LEU A 33 0.97 -9.12 -11.00
C LEU A 33 1.83 -8.13 -10.20
N VAL A 34 1.24 -7.05 -9.71
CA VAL A 34 1.92 -6.07 -8.87
C VAL A 34 2.22 -6.69 -7.50
N PHE A 35 1.26 -7.40 -6.90
CA PHE A 35 1.47 -8.08 -5.63
C PHE A 35 2.47 -9.22 -5.72
N THR A 36 2.43 -10.05 -6.78
CA THR A 36 3.47 -11.07 -7.02
C THR A 36 4.85 -10.44 -7.15
N ALA A 37 4.97 -9.30 -7.84
CA ALA A 37 6.25 -8.61 -7.95
C ALA A 37 6.73 -8.05 -6.59
N LEU A 38 5.82 -7.74 -5.67
CA LEU A 38 6.12 -7.22 -4.32
C LEU A 38 6.23 -8.30 -3.23
N GLU A 39 5.78 -9.52 -3.48
CA GLU A 39 5.72 -10.62 -2.49
C GLU A 39 7.08 -10.88 -1.86
N HIS A 40 8.15 -10.86 -2.67
CA HIS A 40 9.54 -10.93 -2.21
C HIS A 40 10.43 -10.02 -3.06
N LEU A 41 10.28 -8.70 -2.89
CA LEU A 41 11.09 -7.73 -3.61
C LEU A 41 12.30 -7.29 -2.77
N ASN A 42 13.50 -7.58 -3.29
CA ASN A 42 14.73 -6.95 -2.80
C ASN A 42 14.87 -5.61 -3.52
N TYR A 43 14.59 -4.51 -2.83
CA TYR A 43 14.65 -3.19 -3.45
C TYR A 43 16.06 -2.59 -3.35
N SER A 44 16.47 -1.92 -4.43
CA SER A 44 17.69 -1.11 -4.49
C SER A 44 17.38 0.39 -4.36
N GLU A 45 16.18 0.80 -4.77
CA GLU A 45 15.67 2.16 -4.64
C GLU A 45 14.21 2.12 -4.18
N LEU A 46 13.90 2.90 -3.16
CA LEU A 46 12.55 3.13 -2.66
C LEU A 46 12.37 4.62 -2.46
N SER A 47 11.38 5.21 -3.12
CA SER A 47 10.94 6.58 -2.87
C SER A 47 9.43 6.62 -2.68
N SER A 48 8.99 7.49 -1.76
CA SER A 48 7.59 7.66 -1.46
C SER A 48 7.29 9.12 -1.17
N SER A 49 6.11 9.58 -1.59
CA SER A 49 5.54 10.87 -1.19
C SER A 49 4.12 10.69 -0.69
N PHE A 50 3.73 11.57 0.22
CA PHE A 50 2.40 11.60 0.79
C PHE A 50 1.93 13.04 0.89
N ASP A 51 0.76 13.30 0.31
CA ASP A 51 0.10 14.59 0.37
C ASP A 51 -1.36 14.37 0.76
N MET A 52 -1.88 15.18 1.68
CA MET A 52 -3.28 15.07 2.10
C MET A 52 -3.90 16.44 2.34
N THR A 53 -5.11 16.62 1.81
CA THR A 53 -5.91 17.83 2.08
C THR A 53 -6.52 17.77 3.48
N THR A 54 -6.95 18.91 4.01
CA THR A 54 -7.67 18.98 5.30
C THR A 54 -9.00 18.20 5.29
N ASN A 55 -9.56 17.93 4.10
CA ASN A 55 -10.80 17.16 3.94
C ASN A 55 -10.55 15.65 3.86
N GLY A 56 -9.29 15.22 3.94
CA GLY A 56 -8.89 13.82 3.97
C GLY A 56 -8.62 13.20 2.61
N ASP A 57 -8.65 13.97 1.52
CA ASP A 57 -8.23 13.48 0.21
C ASP A 57 -6.72 13.32 0.22
N ALA A 58 -6.24 12.08 0.16
CA ALA A 58 -4.83 11.74 0.19
C ALA A 58 -4.35 11.23 -1.16
N VAL A 59 -3.12 11.59 -1.49
CA VAL A 59 -2.36 11.06 -2.62
C VAL A 59 -1.09 10.43 -2.06
N ILE A 60 -0.90 9.15 -2.35
CA ILE A 60 0.31 8.40 -2.02
C ILE A 60 1.01 8.07 -3.34
N ASN A 61 2.27 8.48 -3.48
CA ASN A 61 3.12 8.06 -4.59
C ASN A 61 4.20 7.13 -4.08
N LEU A 62 4.39 6.00 -4.74
CA LEU A 62 5.39 5.00 -4.43
C LEU A 62 6.17 4.67 -5.70
N SER A 63 7.50 4.76 -5.64
CA SER A 63 8.39 4.26 -6.68
C SER A 63 9.36 3.26 -6.07
N VAL A 64 9.40 2.06 -6.63
CA VAL A 64 10.29 0.99 -6.18
C VAL A 64 11.02 0.40 -7.36
N LYS A 65 12.34 0.27 -7.22
CA LYS A 65 13.17 -0.53 -8.12
C LYS A 65 13.83 -1.65 -7.34
N GLY A 66 13.83 -2.84 -7.92
CA GLY A 66 14.41 -4.00 -7.26
C GLY A 66 14.34 -5.26 -8.09
N ASN A 67 14.68 -6.38 -7.45
CA ASN A 67 14.57 -7.70 -8.05
C ASN A 67 13.61 -8.54 -7.21
N SER A 68 12.59 -9.08 -7.88
CA SER A 68 11.61 -9.96 -7.25
C SER A 68 11.99 -11.42 -7.47
N ARG A 69 11.70 -12.26 -6.49
CA ARG A 69 11.96 -13.69 -6.61
C ARG A 69 11.14 -14.29 -7.76
N GLY A 70 11.81 -14.95 -8.70
CA GLY A 70 11.15 -15.61 -9.84
C GLY A 70 10.89 -14.70 -11.05
N ILE A 71 11.32 -13.43 -11.02
CA ILE A 71 11.28 -12.51 -12.16
C ILE A 71 12.70 -12.22 -12.61
N GLU A 72 13.07 -12.62 -13.84
CA GLU A 72 14.42 -12.42 -14.38
C GLU A 72 14.78 -10.94 -14.59
N ARG A 73 13.78 -10.08 -14.78
CA ARG A 73 13.98 -8.66 -15.07
C ARG A 73 13.79 -7.80 -13.81
N PRO A 74 14.59 -6.73 -13.64
CA PRO A 74 14.37 -5.77 -12.57
C PRO A 74 12.95 -5.20 -12.62
N VAL A 75 12.29 -5.21 -11.45
CA VAL A 75 10.96 -4.63 -11.24
C VAL A 75 11.11 -3.13 -11.07
N HIS A 76 10.41 -2.37 -11.90
CA HIS A 76 10.27 -0.92 -11.78
C HIS A 76 8.79 -0.60 -11.56
N LEU A 77 8.39 -0.47 -10.30
CA LEU A 77 7.02 -0.17 -9.92
C LEU A 77 6.88 1.33 -9.66
N ASN A 78 5.88 1.95 -10.30
CA ASN A 78 5.43 3.30 -9.97
C ASN A 78 3.93 3.22 -9.70
N TYR A 79 3.53 3.50 -8.48
CA TYR A 79 2.15 3.39 -8.02
C TYR A 79 1.70 4.71 -7.42
N THR A 80 0.57 5.22 -7.89
CA THR A 80 -0.11 6.38 -7.32
C THR A 80 -1.47 5.93 -6.83
N HIS A 81 -1.73 6.12 -5.55
CA HIS A 81 -3.02 5.85 -4.92
C HIS A 81 -3.70 7.15 -4.52
N GLN A 82 -4.98 7.27 -4.83
CA GLN A 82 -5.79 8.42 -4.42
C GLN A 82 -7.01 7.91 -3.67
N GLU A 83 -7.17 8.36 -2.42
CA GLU A 83 -8.27 7.91 -1.57
C GLU A 83 -8.63 8.98 -0.54
N ASN A 84 -9.91 9.07 -0.19
CA ASN A 84 -10.32 9.90 0.94
C ASN A 84 -10.19 9.09 2.25
N LEU A 85 -9.06 9.27 2.94
CA LEU A 85 -8.73 8.54 4.16
C LEU A 85 -9.69 8.83 5.31
N MET A 86 -10.30 10.02 5.36
CA MET A 86 -11.30 10.35 6.37
C MET A 86 -12.63 9.60 6.15
N GLN A 87 -13.04 9.43 4.89
CA GLN A 87 -14.20 8.61 4.54
C GLN A 87 -13.92 7.13 4.75
N LEU A 88 -12.73 6.64 4.36
CA LEU A 88 -12.31 5.28 4.65
C LEU A 88 -12.31 5.01 6.16
N TYR A 89 -11.73 5.92 6.97
CA TYR A 89 -11.78 5.78 8.43
C TYR A 89 -13.23 5.71 8.92
N LYS A 90 -14.12 6.61 8.47
CA LYS A 90 -15.54 6.55 8.83
C LYS A 90 -16.20 5.22 8.41
N SER A 91 -15.87 4.68 7.23
CA SER A 91 -16.47 3.42 6.76
C SER A 91 -16.06 2.24 7.65
N THR A 92 -14.80 2.19 8.09
CA THR A 92 -14.33 1.16 9.05
C THR A 92 -15.06 1.25 10.39
N GLN A 93 -15.53 2.45 10.78
CA GLN A 93 -16.28 2.65 12.01
C GLN A 93 -17.77 2.33 11.88
N ILE A 94 -18.32 2.09 10.67
CA ILE A 94 -19.76 1.86 10.47
C ILE A 94 -20.25 0.66 11.28
N GLY A 95 -19.47 -0.43 11.35
CA GLY A 95 -19.83 -1.61 12.14
C GLY A 95 -19.99 -1.28 13.63
N VAL A 96 -19.05 -0.52 14.19
CA VAL A 96 -19.07 -0.08 15.59
C VAL A 96 -20.25 0.88 15.85
N GLN A 97 -20.49 1.81 14.93
CA GLN A 97 -21.60 2.76 15.06
C GLN A 97 -22.97 2.08 14.97
N LEU A 98 -23.10 1.06 14.12
CA LEU A 98 -24.33 0.29 13.99
C LEU A 98 -24.60 -0.52 15.26
N GLN A 99 -23.59 -1.20 15.80
CA GLN A 99 -23.66 -1.93 17.07
C GLN A 99 -24.15 -1.02 18.21
N ASN A 100 -23.50 0.13 18.40
CA ASN A 100 -23.86 1.08 19.45
C ASN A 100 -25.29 1.64 19.30
N LYS A 101 -25.75 1.86 18.06
CA LYS A 101 -27.12 2.33 17.78
C LYS A 101 -28.18 1.25 18.06
N ILE A 102 -27.86 -0.02 17.87
CA ILE A 102 -28.76 -1.13 18.20
C ILE A 102 -28.86 -1.27 19.72
N GLU A 103 -27.74 -1.26 20.43
CA GLU A 103 -27.71 -1.36 21.90
C GLU A 103 -28.45 -0.20 22.58
N ALA A 104 -28.30 1.02 22.07
CA ALA A 104 -29.02 2.20 22.57
C ALA A 104 -30.54 2.21 22.28
N LYS A 105 -31.02 1.35 21.36
CA LYS A 105 -32.46 1.23 21.04
C LYS A 105 -33.15 0.05 21.74
N VAL A 106 -32.37 -0.86 22.32
CA VAL A 106 -32.87 -2.06 23.04
C VAL A 106 -32.97 -1.80 24.55
N GLN A 107 -32.40 -0.69 25.04
CA GLN A 107 -32.65 -0.13 26.38
C GLN A 107 -33.85 0.82 26.37
#